data_AF-A0A967AAG7-F1
#
_entry.id   AF-A0A967AAG7-F1
#
_cell.length_a   1.000
_cell.length_b   1.000
_cell.length_c   1.000
_cell.angle_alpha   90.00
_cell.angle_beta   90.00
_cell.angle_gamma   90.00
#
_symmetry.space_group_name_H-M   'P 1'
#
loop_
_entity.id
_entity.type
_entity.pdbx_description
1 polymer ?
#
loop_
_entity_poly.entity_id
_entity_poly.type
_entity_poly.pdbx_seq_one_letter_code
_entity_poly.pdbx_strand_id
1 'polypeptide(L)'
;MPPDLKVGPDDAQLVARSLKQDHEAFGQLIERHASTIVNLAYRMVGNRAEAEDLAQEAFLTAFKALSTFRADSKFSTWLYRIGVNKCKDWLRAKRPGKGPADLDVDEALDSHVAEMRTPERLLSQQQVATQLEDAIARLPPLYRESFVMKHVEGLSYEEMEEILGVSSDTLKMRVYKGRLQLSRDLVALRPTGEDM
;
A
#
# COMPACT_ATOMS: atom_id res chain seq x y z
N MET A 1 25.10 10.11 32.92
CA MET A 1 24.63 10.98 31.82
C MET A 1 24.37 10.06 30.63
N PRO A 2 23.13 9.87 30.18
CA PRO A 2 22.90 9.10 28.96
C PRO A 2 23.45 9.90 27.76
N PRO A 3 23.97 9.25 26.72
CA PRO A 3 24.40 9.93 25.52
C PRO A 3 23.20 10.57 24.84
N ASP A 4 23.33 11.82 24.40
CA ASP A 4 22.36 12.48 23.54
C ASP A 4 22.14 11.62 22.30
N LEU A 5 21.04 10.85 22.26
CA LEU A 5 20.54 10.28 21.03
C LEU A 5 20.22 11.47 20.12
N LYS A 6 21.09 11.75 19.16
CA LYS A 6 20.78 12.66 18.07
C LYS A 6 19.61 12.05 17.29
N VAL A 7 18.39 12.44 17.65
CA VAL A 7 17.20 12.17 16.86
C VAL A 7 17.45 12.87 15.53
N GLY A 8 17.62 12.08 14.46
CA GLY A 8 17.77 12.62 13.11
C GLY A 8 16.55 13.47 12.72
N PRO A 9 16.68 14.34 11.72
CA PRO A 9 15.61 15.27 11.39
C PRO A 9 14.33 14.53 10.98
N ASP A 10 13.18 14.97 11.51
CA ASP A 10 11.88 14.42 11.14
C ASP A 10 11.47 14.87 9.72
N ASP A 11 10.39 14.29 9.19
CA ASP A 11 9.92 14.61 7.83
C ASP A 11 9.58 16.10 7.68
N ALA A 12 9.02 16.74 8.69
CA ALA A 12 8.63 18.15 8.63
C ALA A 12 9.87 19.06 8.53
N GLN A 13 10.92 18.76 9.29
CA GLN A 13 12.20 19.45 9.24
C GLN A 13 12.89 19.27 7.88
N LEU A 14 12.88 18.06 7.34
CA LEU A 14 13.44 17.78 6.02
C LEU A 14 12.68 18.52 4.92
N VAL A 15 11.34 18.49 4.94
CA VAL A 15 10.50 19.27 4.01
C VAL A 15 10.81 20.76 4.09
N ALA A 16 10.88 21.33 5.30
CA ALA A 16 11.18 22.75 5.49
C ALA A 16 12.56 23.15 4.93
N ARG A 17 13.55 22.26 5.04
CA ARG A 17 14.87 22.46 4.43
C ARG A 17 14.81 22.33 2.91
N SER A 18 14.15 21.30 2.39
CA SER A 18 13.99 21.11 0.94
C SER A 18 13.30 22.29 0.25
N LEU A 19 12.31 22.91 0.90
CA LEU A 19 11.67 24.13 0.41
C LEU A 19 12.64 25.31 0.29
N LYS A 20 13.71 25.33 1.08
CA LYS A 20 14.83 26.29 1.00
C LYS A 20 15.92 25.86 0.01
N GLN A 21 15.59 25.00 -0.95
CA GLN A 21 16.51 24.46 -1.97
C GLN A 21 17.64 23.58 -1.41
N ASP A 22 17.45 22.99 -0.22
CA ASP A 22 18.33 21.95 0.30
C ASP A 22 18.00 20.60 -0.37
N HIS A 23 18.73 20.28 -1.45
CA HIS A 23 18.55 19.03 -2.19
C HIS A 23 18.94 17.80 -1.36
N GLU A 24 19.89 17.92 -0.44
CA GLU A 24 20.29 16.82 0.44
C GLU A 24 19.13 16.43 1.38
N ALA A 25 18.41 17.43 1.91
CA ALA A 25 17.24 17.18 2.74
C ALA A 25 16.14 16.39 2.00
N PHE A 26 15.97 16.64 0.69
CA PHE A 26 15.02 15.86 -0.11
C PHE A 26 15.55 14.45 -0.38
N GLY A 27 16.86 14.29 -0.59
CA GLY A 27 17.51 12.98 -0.67
C GLY A 27 17.21 12.11 0.54
N GLN A 28 17.27 12.68 1.75
CA GLN A 28 16.94 11.97 2.99
C GLN A 28 15.45 11.57 3.07
N LEU A 29 14.53 12.39 2.51
CA LEU A 29 13.12 12.01 2.37
C LEU A 29 12.95 10.83 1.40
N ILE A 30 13.70 10.82 0.29
CA ILE A 30 13.67 9.69 -0.65
C ILE A 30 14.16 8.42 0.05
N GLU A 31 15.35 8.45 0.67
CA GLU A 31 15.94 7.29 1.35
C GLU A 31 14.99 6.70 2.39
N ARG A 32 14.32 7.54 3.17
CA ARG A 32 13.38 7.14 4.21
C ARG A 32 12.12 6.47 3.65
N HIS A 33 11.60 6.94 2.52
CA HIS A 33 10.29 6.52 2.00
C HIS A 33 10.37 5.59 0.79
N ALA A 34 11.55 5.40 0.19
CA ALA A 34 11.72 4.66 -1.06
C ALA A 34 11.20 3.22 -1.00
N SER A 35 11.60 2.46 0.03
CA SER A 35 11.16 1.07 0.22
C SER A 35 9.63 0.98 0.32
N THR A 36 9.02 1.92 1.03
CA THR A 36 7.59 1.98 1.26
C THR A 36 6.82 2.25 -0.02
N ILE A 37 7.23 3.25 -0.80
CA ILE A 37 6.56 3.59 -2.06
C ILE A 37 6.76 2.52 -3.13
N VAL A 38 7.95 1.91 -3.21
CA VAL A 38 8.21 0.77 -4.10
C VAL A 38 7.33 -0.42 -3.74
N ASN A 39 7.21 -0.75 -2.45
CA ASN A 39 6.39 -1.88 -2.00
C ASN A 39 4.89 -1.62 -2.25
N LEU A 40 4.41 -0.41 -1.99
CA LEU A 40 3.05 0.01 -2.36
C LEU A 40 2.80 -0.21 -3.85
N ALA A 41 3.69 0.33 -4.70
CA ALA A 41 3.54 0.23 -6.15
C ALA A 41 3.58 -1.23 -6.61
N TYR A 42 4.48 -2.04 -6.06
CA TYR A 42 4.58 -3.47 -6.36
C TYR A 42 3.29 -4.22 -6.01
N ARG A 43 2.72 -3.96 -4.82
CA ARG A 43 1.44 -4.56 -4.41
C ARG A 43 0.28 -4.11 -5.26
N MET A 44 0.31 -2.89 -5.81
CA MET A 44 -0.74 -2.40 -6.70
C MET A 44 -0.63 -3.01 -8.11
N VAL A 45 0.57 -3.04 -8.69
CA VAL A 45 0.79 -3.36 -10.12
C VAL A 45 1.27 -4.78 -10.40
N GLY A 46 1.80 -5.48 -9.38
CA GLY A 46 2.28 -6.87 -9.47
C GLY A 46 3.56 -7.08 -10.28
N ASN A 47 4.28 -6.00 -10.66
CA ASN A 47 5.52 -6.09 -11.40
C ASN A 47 6.59 -5.22 -10.73
N ARG A 48 7.76 -5.80 -10.44
CA ARG A 48 8.81 -5.16 -9.65
C ARG A 48 9.52 -4.02 -10.38
N ALA A 49 9.78 -4.17 -11.68
CA ALA A 49 10.44 -3.14 -12.48
C ALA A 49 9.52 -1.92 -12.65
N GLU A 50 8.25 -2.17 -13.01
CA GLU A 50 7.24 -1.12 -13.14
C GLU A 50 7.00 -0.40 -11.81
N ALA A 51 7.02 -1.13 -10.69
CA ALA A 51 6.91 -0.53 -9.36
C ALA A 51 8.07 0.41 -9.02
N GLU A 52 9.28 0.04 -9.44
CA GLU A 52 10.49 0.86 -9.29
C GLU A 52 10.39 2.16 -10.09
N ASP A 53 9.97 2.06 -11.35
CA ASP A 53 9.78 3.21 -12.23
C ASP A 53 8.67 4.14 -11.73
N LEU A 54 7.54 3.59 -11.32
CA LEU A 54 6.42 4.37 -10.75
C LEU A 54 6.81 5.06 -9.44
N ALA A 55 7.61 4.41 -8.59
CA ALA A 55 8.12 5.03 -7.38
C ALA A 55 9.05 6.20 -7.71
N GLN A 56 9.96 6.04 -8.67
CA GLN A 56 10.82 7.14 -9.13
C GLN A 56 10.00 8.31 -9.68
N GLU A 57 9.01 8.03 -10.51
CA GLU A 57 8.09 9.06 -11.01
C GLU A 57 7.32 9.75 -9.87
N ALA A 58 6.91 9.02 -8.85
CA ALA A 58 6.24 9.57 -7.68
C ALA A 58 7.16 10.54 -6.93
N PHE A 59 8.42 10.17 -6.67
CA PHE A 59 9.40 11.06 -6.03
C PHE A 59 9.74 12.27 -6.88
N LEU A 60 9.89 12.12 -8.19
CA LEU A 60 10.09 13.26 -9.10
C LEU A 60 8.88 14.21 -9.09
N THR A 61 7.67 13.66 -9.05
CA THR A 61 6.44 14.45 -8.94
C THR A 61 6.37 15.17 -7.60
N ALA A 62 6.68 14.46 -6.51
CA ALA A 62 6.72 15.02 -5.15
C ALA A 62 7.76 16.14 -5.05
N PHE A 63 8.94 15.98 -5.63
CA PHE A 63 9.98 17.00 -5.66
C PHE A 63 9.48 18.28 -6.35
N LYS A 64 8.90 18.14 -7.55
CA LYS A 64 8.37 19.27 -8.32
C LYS A 64 7.18 19.95 -7.64
N ALA A 65 6.36 19.20 -6.94
CA ALA A 65 5.15 19.68 -6.29
C ALA A 65 5.36 20.05 -4.80
N LEU A 66 6.57 19.93 -4.26
CA LEU A 66 6.82 20.07 -2.82
C LEU A 66 6.39 21.44 -2.29
N SER A 67 6.54 22.50 -3.09
CA SER A 67 6.08 23.87 -2.75
C SER A 67 4.57 23.99 -2.54
N THR A 68 3.78 23.03 -3.04
CA THR A 68 2.32 22.99 -2.89
C THR A 68 1.88 22.19 -1.66
N PHE A 69 2.80 21.49 -0.99
CA PHE A 69 2.50 20.74 0.22
C PHE A 69 2.29 21.71 1.40
N ARG A 70 1.07 21.73 1.94
CA ARG A 70 0.64 22.67 2.99
C ARG A 70 0.82 22.14 4.42
N ALA A 71 1.29 20.90 4.57
CA ALA A 71 1.39 20.20 5.86
C ALA A 71 0.05 20.00 6.62
N ASP A 72 -1.08 20.03 5.90
CA ASP A 72 -2.40 19.67 6.43
C ASP A 72 -2.51 18.15 6.76
N SER A 73 -1.63 17.34 6.15
CA SER A 73 -1.45 15.91 6.41
C SER A 73 0.04 15.60 6.66
N LYS A 74 0.36 14.37 7.10
CA LYS A 74 1.76 13.91 7.10
C LYS A 74 2.31 13.92 5.67
N PHE A 75 3.62 14.18 5.53
CA PHE A 75 4.32 14.11 4.26
C PHE A 75 4.19 12.72 3.61
N SER A 76 4.30 11.67 4.42
CA SER A 76 4.07 10.29 3.97
C SER A 76 2.70 10.17 3.31
N THR A 77 1.61 10.53 3.99
CA THR A 77 0.24 10.48 3.43
C THR A 77 0.12 11.22 2.09
N TRP A 78 0.73 12.40 1.98
CA TRP A 78 0.77 13.16 0.73
C TRP A 78 1.55 12.46 -0.39
N LEU A 79 2.71 11.88 -0.07
CA LEU A 79 3.53 11.10 -1.00
C LEU A 79 2.84 9.80 -1.44
N TYR A 80 2.15 9.12 -0.52
CA TYR A 80 1.31 7.96 -0.81
C TYR A 80 0.23 8.31 -1.84
N ARG A 81 -0.43 9.47 -1.71
CA ARG A 81 -1.41 9.93 -2.70
C ARG A 81 -0.82 10.04 -4.10
N ILE A 82 0.39 10.60 -4.20
CA ILE A 82 1.10 10.71 -5.48
C ILE A 82 1.39 9.31 -6.03
N GLY A 83 1.95 8.41 -5.22
CA GLY A 83 2.26 7.04 -5.63
C GLY A 83 1.04 6.22 -6.08
N VAL A 84 -0.07 6.30 -5.33
CA VAL A 84 -1.34 5.64 -5.68
C VAL A 84 -1.87 6.16 -7.02
N ASN A 85 -1.87 7.48 -7.22
CA ASN A 85 -2.32 8.07 -8.49
C ASN A 85 -1.48 7.60 -9.68
N LYS A 86 -0.16 7.55 -9.53
CA LYS A 86 0.75 7.00 -10.55
C LYS A 86 0.42 5.55 -10.91
N CYS A 87 0.21 4.71 -9.90
CA CYS A 87 -0.17 3.31 -10.12
C CYS A 87 -1.53 3.18 -10.81
N LYS A 88 -2.51 4.01 -10.45
CA LYS A 88 -3.84 4.02 -11.09
C LYS A 88 -3.77 4.43 -12.55
N ASP A 89 -3.00 5.46 -12.87
CA ASP A 89 -2.84 5.95 -14.24
C ASP A 89 -2.15 4.90 -15.11
N TRP A 90 -1.12 4.23 -14.60
CA TRP A 90 -0.47 3.10 -15.28
C TRP A 90 -1.43 1.92 -15.50
N LEU A 91 -2.22 1.54 -14.47
CA LEU A 91 -3.19 0.46 -14.58
C LEU A 91 -4.30 0.76 -15.60
N ARG A 92 -4.75 2.02 -15.69
CA ARG A 92 -5.71 2.50 -16.69
C ARG A 92 -5.11 2.41 -18.10
N ALA A 93 -3.87 2.86 -18.28
CA ALA A 93 -3.18 2.83 -19.57
C ALA A 93 -2.94 1.39 -20.07
N LYS A 94 -2.67 0.44 -19.17
CA LYS A 94 -2.43 -0.97 -19.51
C LYS A 94 -3.71 -1.77 -19.85
N ARG A 95 -4.89 -1.24 -19.53
CA ARG A 95 -6.19 -1.86 -19.82
C ARG A 95 -7.13 -0.89 -20.55
N PRO A 96 -6.86 -0.54 -21.82
CA PRO A 96 -7.80 0.24 -22.60
C PRO A 96 -9.10 -0.56 -22.77
N GLY A 97 -10.17 -0.18 -22.06
CA GLY A 97 -11.52 -0.75 -22.22
C GLY A 97 -12.21 -1.33 -20.98
N LYS A 98 -11.60 -1.34 -19.79
CA LYS A 98 -12.33 -1.63 -18.54
C LYS A 98 -12.47 -0.35 -17.73
N GLY A 99 -13.66 0.26 -17.79
CA GLY A 99 -14.13 1.22 -16.78
C GLY A 99 -14.13 0.60 -15.37
N PRO A 100 -14.48 1.35 -14.32
CA PRO A 100 -14.58 0.79 -12.98
C PRO A 100 -15.47 -0.44 -13.04
N ALA A 101 -14.89 -1.61 -12.76
CA ALA A 101 -15.58 -2.88 -12.87
C ALA A 101 -16.86 -2.82 -12.03
N ASP A 102 -17.98 -3.15 -12.67
CA ASP A 102 -19.29 -3.21 -12.04
C ASP A 102 -19.21 -4.03 -10.75
N LEU A 103 -19.65 -3.38 -9.68
CA LEU A 103 -19.77 -3.96 -8.35
C LEU A 103 -21.00 -4.85 -8.35
N ASP A 104 -20.86 -6.12 -8.71
CA ASP A 104 -21.88 -7.11 -8.34
C ASP A 104 -21.73 -7.41 -6.84
N VAL A 105 -22.67 -6.84 -6.10
CA VAL A 105 -22.84 -7.01 -4.67
C VAL A 105 -23.62 -8.30 -4.46
N ASP A 106 -22.92 -9.39 -4.17
CA ASP A 106 -23.57 -10.58 -3.62
C ASP A 106 -23.18 -10.77 -2.15
N GLU A 107 -24.19 -11.09 -1.36
CA GLU A 107 -24.28 -11.03 0.09
C GLU A 107 -24.14 -12.42 0.69
N ALA A 108 -23.14 -12.64 1.56
CA ALA A 108 -23.15 -13.65 2.63
C ALA A 108 -21.91 -13.49 3.52
N LEU A 109 -22.17 -13.38 4.82
CA LEU A 109 -21.25 -13.23 5.94
C LEU A 109 -21.11 -14.60 6.63
N ASP A 110 -19.89 -15.09 6.88
CA ASP A 110 -19.63 -15.84 8.11
C ASP A 110 -18.15 -15.91 8.51
N SER A 111 -17.95 -16.16 9.80
CA SER A 111 -16.78 -15.93 10.64
C SER A 111 -16.00 -17.23 10.91
N HIS A 112 -14.67 -17.17 11.16
CA HIS A 112 -13.96 -17.94 12.21
C HIS A 112 -12.42 -17.75 12.09
N VAL A 113 -11.75 -17.51 13.22
CA VAL A 113 -10.28 -17.39 13.36
C VAL A 113 -9.82 -18.33 14.48
N ALA A 114 -8.76 -19.11 14.24
CA ALA A 114 -7.97 -19.74 15.31
C ALA A 114 -6.50 -19.95 14.86
N GLU A 115 -5.57 -19.62 15.74
CA GLU A 115 -4.10 -19.66 15.57
C GLU A 115 -3.48 -20.94 16.18
N MET A 116 -2.25 -21.30 15.75
CA MET A 116 -1.15 -21.81 16.60
C MET A 116 0.17 -21.98 15.81
N ARG A 117 1.35 -21.60 16.38
CA ARG A 117 2.66 -21.43 15.69
C ARG A 117 3.84 -22.33 16.18
N THR A 118 4.67 -22.89 15.27
CA THR A 118 5.96 -23.65 15.49
C THR A 118 7.04 -23.47 14.38
N PRO A 119 8.32 -23.90 14.54
CA PRO A 119 9.51 -23.48 13.72
C PRO A 119 9.63 -23.95 12.26
N GLU A 120 8.91 -24.97 11.81
CA GLU A 120 8.76 -25.30 10.37
C GLU A 120 8.13 -24.14 9.57
N ARG A 121 7.52 -23.18 10.29
CA ARG A 121 6.97 -21.95 9.75
C ARG A 121 7.97 -21.00 9.14
N LEU A 122 9.30 -21.08 9.30
CA LEU A 122 10.18 -20.07 8.66
C LEU A 122 10.30 -20.28 7.13
N LEU A 123 10.45 -21.52 6.69
CA LEU A 123 10.36 -21.89 5.27
C LEU A 123 8.91 -21.77 4.77
N SER A 124 7.94 -22.17 5.60
CA SER A 124 6.53 -21.92 5.32
C SER A 124 6.18 -20.44 5.27
N GLN A 125 6.87 -19.54 5.99
CA GLN A 125 6.59 -18.11 6.04
C GLN A 125 6.95 -17.43 4.73
N GLN A 126 8.07 -17.81 4.11
CA GLN A 126 8.42 -17.31 2.77
C GLN A 126 7.41 -17.80 1.73
N GLN A 127 7.04 -19.08 1.77
CA GLN A 127 6.01 -19.63 0.88
C GLN A 127 4.63 -18.98 1.11
N VAL A 128 4.24 -18.76 2.37
CA VAL A 128 2.99 -18.07 2.75
C VAL A 128 3.03 -16.60 2.37
N ALA A 129 4.18 -15.93 2.49
CA ALA A 129 4.35 -14.55 2.05
C ALA A 129 4.18 -14.43 0.54
N THR A 130 4.82 -15.30 -0.25
CA THR A 130 4.64 -15.35 -1.71
C THR A 130 3.18 -15.68 -2.09
N GLN A 131 2.55 -16.66 -1.43
CA GLN A 131 1.15 -16.99 -1.66
C GLN A 131 0.21 -15.82 -1.32
N LEU A 132 0.51 -15.07 -0.26
CA LEU A 132 -0.24 -13.88 0.13
C LEU A 132 -0.06 -12.75 -0.89
N GLU A 133 1.17 -12.51 -1.36
CA GLU A 133 1.44 -11.50 -2.40
C GLU A 133 0.72 -11.85 -3.70
N ASP A 134 0.75 -13.11 -4.13
CA ASP A 134 0.03 -13.59 -5.31
C ASP A 134 -1.48 -13.45 -5.14
N ALA A 135 -2.02 -13.76 -3.95
CA ALA A 135 -3.44 -13.59 -3.65
C ALA A 135 -3.86 -12.12 -3.67
N ILE A 136 -3.05 -11.22 -3.11
CA ILE A 136 -3.28 -9.77 -3.19
C ILE A 136 -3.25 -9.32 -4.65
N ALA A 137 -2.31 -9.81 -5.45
CA ALA A 137 -2.19 -9.51 -6.88
C ALA A 137 -3.36 -10.04 -7.73
N ARG A 138 -4.16 -10.98 -7.23
CA ARG A 138 -5.39 -11.46 -7.90
C ARG A 138 -6.65 -10.66 -7.55
N LEU A 139 -6.64 -9.90 -6.45
CA LEU A 139 -7.80 -9.10 -6.05
C LEU A 139 -8.24 -8.11 -7.15
N PRO A 140 -9.55 -7.85 -7.30
CA PRO A 140 -10.04 -6.74 -8.12
C PRO A 140 -9.37 -5.41 -7.71
N PRO A 141 -9.06 -4.51 -8.67
CA PRO A 141 -8.22 -3.34 -8.40
C PRO A 141 -8.69 -2.47 -7.22
N LEU A 142 -10.00 -2.22 -7.10
CA LEU A 142 -10.56 -1.39 -6.02
C LEU A 142 -10.43 -2.04 -4.64
N TYR A 143 -10.57 -3.37 -4.57
CA TYR A 143 -10.42 -4.12 -3.32
C TYR A 143 -8.95 -4.23 -2.94
N ARG A 144 -8.07 -4.48 -3.93
CA ARG A 144 -6.62 -4.50 -3.72
C ARG A 144 -6.11 -3.17 -3.17
N GLU A 145 -6.47 -2.06 -3.83
CA GLU A 145 -6.10 -0.71 -3.42
C GLU A 145 -6.50 -0.45 -1.96
N SER A 146 -7.78 -0.65 -1.62
CA SER A 146 -8.28 -0.38 -0.27
C SER A 146 -7.67 -1.32 0.78
N PHE A 147 -7.49 -2.61 0.44
CA PHE A 147 -6.89 -3.60 1.34
C PHE A 147 -5.43 -3.28 1.64
N VAL A 148 -4.62 -3.00 0.60
CA VAL A 148 -3.20 -2.67 0.75
C VAL A 148 -3.04 -1.43 1.61
N MET A 149 -3.77 -0.35 1.28
CA MET A 149 -3.70 0.90 2.04
C MET A 149 -4.09 0.71 3.51
N LYS A 150 -5.12 -0.10 3.81
CA LYS A 150 -5.58 -0.28 5.18
C LYS A 150 -4.71 -1.24 6.00
N HIS A 151 -4.43 -2.43 5.47
CA HIS A 151 -3.87 -3.54 6.26
C HIS A 151 -2.37 -3.70 6.10
N VAL A 152 -1.81 -3.23 5.00
CA VAL A 152 -0.38 -3.36 4.73
C VAL A 152 0.35 -2.07 5.06
N GLU A 153 -0.21 -0.94 4.63
CA GLU A 153 0.37 0.39 4.85
C GLU A 153 -0.12 1.03 6.15
N GLY A 154 -1.16 0.48 6.78
CA GLY A 154 -1.65 0.90 8.09
C GLY A 154 -2.41 2.23 8.10
N LEU A 155 -2.88 2.71 6.95
CA LEU A 155 -3.56 4.00 6.84
C LEU A 155 -4.91 4.00 7.57
N SER A 156 -5.27 5.16 8.13
CA SER A 156 -6.61 5.41 8.66
C SER A 156 -7.63 5.52 7.51
N TYR A 157 -8.92 5.37 7.81
CA TYR A 157 -9.94 5.57 6.78
C TYR A 157 -9.99 7.04 6.33
N GLU A 158 -9.75 7.98 7.24
CA GLU A 158 -9.65 9.42 6.94
C GLU A 158 -8.52 9.70 5.92
N GLU A 159 -7.31 9.18 6.16
CA GLU A 159 -6.20 9.31 5.21
C GLU A 159 -6.52 8.66 3.85
N MET A 160 -7.23 7.53 3.86
CA MET A 160 -7.67 6.88 2.62
C MET A 160 -8.73 7.69 1.88
N GLU A 161 -9.67 8.36 2.58
CA GLU A 161 -10.63 9.28 1.97
C GLU A 161 -9.90 10.45 1.28
N GLU A 162 -8.88 11.03 1.94
CA GLU A 162 -8.06 12.11 1.38
C GLU A 162 -7.27 11.69 0.13
N ILE A 163 -6.83 10.43 0.09
CA ILE A 163 -6.06 9.89 -1.04
C ILE A 163 -6.97 9.50 -2.20
N LEU A 164 -8.11 8.84 -1.91
CA LEU A 164 -8.94 8.19 -2.92
C LEU A 164 -10.16 9.01 -3.35
N GLY A 165 -10.59 9.98 -2.54
CA GLY A 165 -11.79 10.79 -2.80
C GLY A 165 -13.10 9.99 -2.72
N VAL A 166 -13.15 8.94 -1.90
CA VAL A 166 -14.31 8.06 -1.73
C VAL A 166 -14.63 7.93 -0.25
N SER A 167 -15.91 7.84 0.13
CA SER A 167 -16.34 7.77 1.53
C SER A 167 -15.79 6.56 2.28
N SER A 168 -15.56 6.74 3.58
CA SER A 168 -15.07 5.73 4.52
C SER A 168 -15.96 4.51 4.57
N ASP A 169 -17.28 4.66 4.41
CA ASP A 169 -18.19 3.52 4.32
C ASP A 169 -17.95 2.68 3.05
N THR A 170 -17.68 3.33 1.92
CA THR A 170 -17.28 2.63 0.70
C THR A 170 -15.92 1.95 0.88
N LEU A 171 -14.98 2.60 1.55
CA LEU A 171 -13.64 2.04 1.83
C LEU A 171 -13.72 0.85 2.78
N LYS A 172 -14.50 0.90 3.85
CA LYS A 172 -14.77 -0.23 4.76
C LYS A 172 -15.34 -1.41 3.97
N MET A 173 -16.29 -1.17 3.08
CA MET A 173 -16.85 -2.21 2.21
C MET A 173 -15.77 -2.83 1.31
N ARG A 174 -14.96 -2.01 0.62
CA ARG A 174 -13.89 -2.50 -0.26
C ARG A 174 -12.84 -3.30 0.50
N VAL A 175 -12.41 -2.83 1.67
CA VAL A 175 -11.49 -3.54 2.57
C VAL A 175 -12.08 -4.88 2.99
N TYR A 176 -13.35 -4.89 3.41
CA TYR A 176 -14.04 -6.10 3.83
C TYR A 176 -14.15 -7.13 2.69
N LYS A 177 -14.54 -6.70 1.49
CA LYS A 177 -14.63 -7.57 0.30
C LYS A 177 -13.25 -8.11 -0.11
N GLY A 178 -12.21 -7.26 -0.08
CA GLY A 178 -10.83 -7.69 -0.30
C GLY A 178 -10.38 -8.75 0.69
N ARG A 179 -10.66 -8.57 1.99
CA ARG A 179 -10.36 -9.55 3.04
C ARG A 179 -11.10 -10.87 2.81
N LEU A 180 -12.38 -10.83 2.45
CA LEU A 180 -13.18 -12.03 2.19
C LEU A 180 -12.62 -12.84 1.01
N GLN A 181 -12.26 -12.16 -0.08
CA GLN A 181 -11.69 -12.83 -1.24
C GLN A 181 -10.29 -13.40 -0.95
N LEU A 182 -9.43 -12.66 -0.24
CA LEU A 182 -8.15 -13.19 0.23
C LEU A 182 -8.31 -14.41 1.13
N SER A 183 -9.27 -14.37 2.05
CA SER A 183 -9.56 -15.53 2.91
C SER A 183 -9.96 -16.75 2.10
N ARG A 184 -10.77 -16.59 1.04
CA ARG A 184 -11.17 -17.70 0.16
C ARG A 184 -9.99 -18.24 -0.63
N ASP A 185 -9.18 -17.36 -1.24
CA ASP A 185 -8.00 -17.74 -2.02
C ASP A 185 -6.96 -18.47 -1.16
N LEU A 186 -6.73 -18.00 0.07
CA LEU A 186 -5.75 -18.60 0.99
C LEU A 186 -6.24 -19.90 1.62
N VAL A 187 -7.54 -20.05 1.87
CA VAL A 187 -8.13 -21.32 2.32
C VAL A 187 -8.04 -22.38 1.21
N ALA A 188 -8.26 -22.01 -0.04
CA ALA A 188 -8.11 -22.92 -1.19
C ALA A 188 -6.66 -23.37 -1.43
N LEU A 189 -5.67 -22.61 -0.93
CA LEU A 189 -4.24 -22.90 -1.03
C LEU A 189 -3.70 -23.76 0.13
N ARG A 190 -4.49 -23.98 1.21
CA ARG A 190 -4.14 -24.99 2.22
C ARG A 190 -4.32 -26.37 1.58
N PRO A 191 -3.27 -27.20 1.43
CA PRO A 191 -3.46 -28.56 0.99
C PRO A 191 -4.36 -29.28 1.99
N THR A 192 -5.43 -29.90 1.49
CA THR A 192 -6.23 -30.88 2.22
C THR A 192 -5.28 -32.04 2.59
N GLY A 193 -4.70 -31.98 3.79
CA GLY A 193 -3.63 -32.87 4.20
C GLY A 193 -3.61 -33.17 5.70
N GLU A 194 -4.77 -33.05 6.36
CA GLU A 194 -5.02 -33.59 7.69
C GLU A 194 -6.32 -34.41 7.64
N ASP A 195 -6.30 -35.50 6.86
CA ASP A 195 -7.23 -36.62 6.99
C ASP A 195 -6.44 -37.92 6.74
N MET A 196 -5.64 -38.30 7.74
CA MET A 196 -5.33 -39.66 8.22
C MET A 196 -4.03 -39.70 9.04
#